data_AF-A0A166I3N9-F1
#
_entry.id   AF-A0A166I3N9-F1
#
_cell.length_a   1.000
_cell.length_b   1.000
_cell.length_c   1.000
_cell.angle_alpha   90.00
_cell.angle_beta   90.00
_cell.angle_gamma   90.00
#
_symmetry.space_group_name_H-M   'P 1'
#
loop_
_entity.id
_entity.type
_entity.pdbx_description
1 polymer ?
#
loop_
_entity_poly.entity_id
_entity_poly.type
_entity_poly.pdbx_seq_one_letter_code
_entity_poly.pdbx_strand_id
1 'polypeptide(L)'
;MPSPPRLARCLDLAQLPKNTNRLTNVNIRATTPGSPYPLLYRRPPVQDLLDPSHPAARLHVSDRNKLAPIWHSPHFDLQAFPKAWLVKDENPVPGRGWDYTPYPERRTKDMKQLDMSVVFSRRGDYIGYDKFVWSVVKRKLRTALQLVVTRGARMQDGVQGKDPSKPPLLVYEPADANADRWVQPDWTYVFLPKKELYRTTVNHSVGSVRDALTYILEQAKMREDSKWAMPVNPAKKGANRQNRTRNPRTTHPSRCK
;
A
#
# COMPACT_ATOMS: atom_id res chain seq x y z
N MET A 1 -5.35 -27.21 35.46
CA MET A 1 -5.46 -26.73 34.07
C MET A 1 -5.15 -25.24 34.05
N PRO A 2 -3.98 -24.79 33.56
CA PRO A 2 -3.74 -23.37 33.37
C PRO A 2 -4.74 -22.81 32.35
N SER A 3 -5.35 -21.67 32.67
CA SER A 3 -6.30 -20.99 31.80
C SER A 3 -5.62 -20.61 30.48
N PRO A 4 -6.30 -20.74 29.32
CA PRO A 4 -5.73 -20.33 28.05
C PRO A 4 -5.34 -18.84 28.12
N PRO A 5 -4.20 -18.45 27.54
CA PRO A 5 -3.75 -17.06 27.56
C PRO A 5 -4.86 -16.20 26.98
N ARG A 6 -5.33 -15.22 27.77
CA ARG A 6 -6.31 -14.24 27.33
C ARG A 6 -5.77 -13.59 26.06
N LEU A 7 -6.41 -13.88 24.92
CA LEU A 7 -6.18 -13.19 23.65
C LEU A 7 -6.07 -11.70 23.97
N ALA A 8 -4.94 -11.08 23.61
CA ALA A 8 -4.62 -9.68 23.86
C ALA A 8 -5.89 -8.85 23.74
N ARG A 9 -6.32 -8.21 24.84
CA ARG A 9 -7.60 -7.48 24.94
C ARG A 9 -7.84 -6.76 23.63
N CYS A 10 -8.79 -7.29 22.86
CA CYS A 10 -9.25 -6.67 21.63
C CYS A 10 -9.55 -5.22 22.00
N LEU A 11 -9.06 -4.24 21.22
CA LEU A 11 -9.53 -2.86 21.37
C LEU A 11 -11.04 -2.92 21.50
N ASP A 12 -11.55 -2.48 22.65
CA ASP A 12 -12.97 -2.20 22.71
C ASP A 12 -13.16 -0.95 21.88
N LEU A 13 -13.46 -1.12 20.59
CA LEU A 13 -13.74 -0.02 19.68
C LEU A 13 -14.90 0.85 20.20
N ALA A 14 -15.71 0.32 21.13
CA ALA A 14 -16.76 1.08 21.82
C ALA A 14 -16.21 2.04 22.89
N GLN A 15 -15.01 1.81 23.43
CA GLN A 15 -14.37 2.64 24.47
C GLN A 15 -13.35 3.63 23.92
N LEU A 16 -13.33 3.86 22.60
CA LEU A 16 -12.44 4.87 22.05
C LEU A 16 -12.84 6.27 22.55
N PRO A 17 -11.87 7.13 22.91
CA PRO A 17 -12.15 8.53 23.22
C PRO A 17 -12.95 9.19 22.10
N LYS A 18 -13.80 10.16 22.44
CA LYS A 18 -14.52 10.97 21.45
C LYS A 18 -13.51 11.59 20.48
N ASN A 19 -13.80 11.52 19.18
CA ASN A 19 -12.94 12.16 18.20
C ASN A 19 -13.14 13.68 18.26
N THR A 20 -12.13 14.40 18.73
CA THR A 20 -12.12 15.87 18.80
C THR A 20 -11.62 16.52 17.51
N ASN A 21 -11.16 15.72 16.54
CA ASN A 21 -10.64 16.22 15.27
C ASN A 21 -11.77 16.57 14.32
N ARG A 22 -11.52 17.57 13.45
CA ARG A 22 -12.46 17.97 12.40
C ARG A 22 -12.67 16.86 11.38
N LEU A 23 -11.58 16.20 10.99
CA LEU A 23 -11.63 15.04 10.11
C LEU A 23 -12.11 13.81 10.90
N THR A 24 -13.34 13.41 10.63
CA THR A 24 -14.01 12.32 11.36
C THR A 24 -14.14 11.06 10.54
N ASN A 25 -14.15 11.19 9.21
CA ASN A 25 -14.41 10.08 8.30
C ASN A 25 -13.41 9.97 7.14
N VAL A 26 -13.03 8.74 6.78
CA VAL A 26 -12.43 8.43 5.48
C VAL A 26 -13.45 7.70 4.63
N ASN A 27 -13.93 8.37 3.59
CA ASN A 27 -14.75 7.74 2.58
C ASN A 27 -13.87 7.10 1.51
N ILE A 28 -14.14 5.82 1.27
CA ILE A 28 -13.46 5.01 0.25
C ILE A 28 -14.45 4.43 -0.77
N ARG A 29 -15.74 4.70 -0.60
CA ARG A 29 -16.77 4.14 -1.48
C ARG A 29 -16.89 5.07 -2.68
N ALA A 30 -16.85 4.49 -3.88
CA ALA A 30 -17.06 5.24 -5.12
C ALA A 30 -16.06 6.41 -5.32
N THR A 31 -14.85 6.28 -4.78
CA THR A 31 -13.78 7.29 -4.85
C THR A 31 -12.66 6.93 -5.84
N THR A 32 -12.62 5.68 -6.32
CA THR A 32 -11.65 5.23 -7.33
C THR A 32 -12.29 5.33 -8.72
N PRO A 33 -11.83 6.24 -9.59
CA PRO A 33 -12.46 6.55 -10.89
C PRO A 33 -12.15 5.54 -12.01
N GLY A 34 -11.57 4.39 -11.70
CA GLY A 34 -11.18 3.38 -12.68
C GLY A 34 -10.58 2.12 -12.05
N SER A 35 -9.99 1.28 -12.88
CA SER A 35 -9.48 -0.04 -12.52
C SER A 35 -7.96 -0.02 -12.31
N PRO A 36 -7.46 -0.41 -11.12
CA PRO A 36 -6.04 -0.68 -10.94
C PRO A 36 -5.66 -2.12 -11.36
N TYR A 37 -6.64 -2.99 -11.65
CA TYR A 37 -6.41 -4.41 -11.90
C TYR A 37 -5.45 -4.69 -13.07
N PRO A 38 -5.55 -4.00 -14.22
CA PRO A 38 -4.60 -4.23 -15.32
C PRO A 38 -3.14 -3.96 -14.93
N LEU A 39 -2.90 -2.98 -14.04
CA LEU A 39 -1.57 -2.67 -13.51
C LEU A 39 -1.07 -3.76 -12.54
N LEU A 40 -1.95 -4.24 -11.65
CA LEU A 40 -1.62 -5.25 -10.65
C LEU A 40 -1.32 -6.62 -11.26
N TYR A 41 -2.09 -7.02 -12.26
CA TYR A 41 -2.06 -8.37 -12.85
C TYR A 41 -1.36 -8.42 -14.21
N ARG A 42 -0.68 -7.34 -14.62
CA ARG A 42 0.13 -7.25 -15.85
C ARG A 42 -0.61 -7.75 -17.10
N ARG A 43 -1.88 -7.36 -17.24
CA ARG A 43 -2.67 -7.72 -18.41
C ARG A 43 -2.33 -6.77 -19.58
N PRO A 44 -1.97 -7.28 -20.76
CA PRO A 44 -1.79 -6.44 -21.95
C PRO A 44 -3.15 -6.13 -22.62
N PRO A 45 -3.25 -5.09 -23.45
CA PRO A 45 -2.67 -3.75 -23.34
C PRO A 45 -3.61 -2.77 -22.60
N VAL A 46 -3.04 -1.82 -21.87
CA VAL A 46 -3.79 -0.74 -21.21
C VAL A 46 -4.03 0.38 -22.21
N GLN A 47 -5.03 0.26 -23.08
CA GLN A 47 -5.29 1.26 -24.13
C GLN A 47 -6.15 2.44 -23.64
N ASP A 48 -6.88 2.28 -22.54
CA ASP A 48 -7.81 3.30 -22.04
C ASP A 48 -7.44 3.82 -20.65
N LEU A 49 -6.34 4.57 -20.58
CA LEU A 49 -6.00 5.30 -19.37
C LEU A 49 -7.04 6.36 -19.03
N LEU A 50 -7.23 6.60 -17.74
CA LEU A 50 -8.16 7.59 -17.23
C LEU A 50 -7.75 9.00 -17.64
N ASP A 51 -6.46 9.33 -17.50
CA ASP A 51 -5.89 10.61 -17.93
C ASP A 51 -4.61 10.38 -18.76
N PRO A 52 -4.73 10.34 -20.10
CA PRO A 52 -3.59 10.22 -21.00
C PRO A 52 -2.66 11.45 -21.02
N SER A 53 -3.11 12.61 -20.54
CA SER A 53 -2.34 13.85 -20.57
C SER A 53 -1.29 13.94 -19.45
N HIS A 54 -1.47 13.16 -18.39
CA HIS A 54 -0.57 13.12 -17.24
C HIS A 54 0.88 12.72 -17.65
N PRO A 55 1.93 13.36 -17.10
CA PRO A 55 3.32 13.05 -17.45
C PRO A 55 3.67 11.56 -17.31
N ALA A 56 3.19 10.95 -16.24
CA ALA A 56 3.39 9.52 -15.96
C ALA A 56 2.66 8.58 -16.93
N ALA A 57 1.60 9.05 -17.62
CA ALA A 57 0.81 8.21 -18.53
C ALA A 57 1.60 7.81 -19.79
N ARG A 58 2.61 8.58 -20.17
CA ARG A 58 3.46 8.32 -21.34
C ARG A 58 4.46 7.18 -21.13
N LEU A 59 4.67 6.76 -19.90
CA LEU A 59 5.61 5.70 -19.56
C LEU A 59 5.10 4.34 -20.05
N HIS A 60 6.01 3.46 -20.45
CA HIS A 60 5.66 2.08 -20.76
C HIS A 60 5.18 1.34 -19.50
N VAL A 61 4.29 0.35 -19.64
CA VAL A 61 3.71 -0.39 -18.51
C VAL A 61 4.77 -0.99 -17.58
N SER A 62 5.89 -1.47 -18.14
CA SER A 62 7.02 -1.97 -17.34
C SER A 62 7.63 -0.91 -16.43
N ASP A 63 7.74 0.33 -16.90
CA ASP A 63 8.38 1.42 -16.16
C ASP A 63 7.42 2.00 -15.14
N ARG A 64 6.12 2.07 -15.47
CA ARG A 64 5.07 2.37 -14.48
C ARG A 64 5.15 1.42 -13.28
N ASN A 65 5.27 0.13 -13.53
CA ASN A 65 5.38 -0.88 -12.46
C ASN A 65 6.67 -0.75 -11.63
N LYS A 66 7.78 -0.28 -12.22
CA LYS A 66 9.03 -0.04 -11.49
C LYS A 66 8.96 1.24 -10.64
N LEU A 67 8.23 2.25 -11.10
CA LEU A 67 8.09 3.53 -10.42
C LEU A 67 6.98 3.52 -9.36
N ALA A 68 5.99 2.63 -9.50
CA ALA A 68 4.93 2.44 -8.52
C ALA A 68 5.53 2.06 -7.17
N PRO A 69 5.36 2.88 -6.13
CA PRO A 69 5.87 2.55 -4.81
C PRO A 69 5.09 1.36 -4.25
N ILE A 70 5.83 0.40 -3.70
CA ILE A 70 5.30 -0.76 -3.01
C ILE A 70 5.98 -0.85 -1.64
N TRP A 71 5.15 -0.95 -0.61
CA TRP A 71 5.57 -1.26 0.75
C TRP A 71 5.18 -2.69 1.10
N HIS A 72 6.07 -3.39 1.81
CA HIS A 72 5.92 -4.81 2.11
C HIS A 72 5.90 -5.04 3.62
N SER A 73 5.03 -5.95 4.06
CA SER A 73 5.06 -6.51 5.42
C SER A 73 4.66 -7.98 5.44
N PRO A 74 4.84 -8.66 6.58
CA PRO A 74 4.30 -10.01 6.77
C PRO A 74 2.77 -10.09 6.62
N HIS A 75 2.03 -8.98 6.79
CA HIS A 75 0.57 -8.99 6.89
C HIS A 75 -0.15 -8.49 5.63
N PHE A 76 0.46 -7.57 4.89
CA PHE A 76 -0.05 -7.07 3.63
C PHE A 76 1.06 -6.37 2.85
N ASP A 77 0.85 -6.23 1.54
CA ASP A 77 1.58 -5.26 0.73
C ASP A 77 0.67 -4.06 0.45
N LEU A 78 1.24 -2.86 0.43
CA LEU A 78 0.55 -1.64 0.00
C LEU A 78 1.24 -1.12 -1.24
N GLN A 79 0.53 -1.12 -2.35
CA GLN A 79 1.00 -0.53 -3.60
C GLN A 79 0.20 0.72 -3.89
N ALA A 80 0.81 1.74 -4.49
CA ALA A 80 0.09 2.92 -4.91
C ALA A 80 0.39 3.32 -6.35
N PHE A 81 -0.60 3.92 -6.99
CA PHE A 81 -0.54 4.38 -8.37
C PHE A 81 -1.18 5.76 -8.48
N PRO A 82 -0.70 6.63 -9.38
CA PRO A 82 -1.48 7.80 -9.82
C PRO A 82 -2.82 7.35 -10.38
N LYS A 83 -3.89 8.09 -10.10
CA LYS A 83 -5.21 7.84 -10.69
C LYS A 83 -5.18 7.91 -12.22
N ALA A 84 -4.30 8.73 -12.79
CA ALA A 84 -4.07 8.81 -14.23
C ALA A 84 -3.69 7.47 -14.88
N TRP A 85 -3.07 6.56 -14.12
CA TRP A 85 -2.72 5.22 -14.61
C TRP A 85 -3.86 4.21 -14.56
N LEU A 86 -4.95 4.54 -13.88
CA LEU A 86 -6.10 3.64 -13.83
C LEU A 86 -6.69 3.49 -15.22
N VAL A 87 -7.24 2.31 -15.47
CA VAL A 87 -7.91 2.00 -16.73
C VAL A 87 -9.39 2.33 -16.58
N LYS A 88 -10.02 2.86 -17.62
CA LYS A 88 -11.48 2.96 -17.66
C LYS A 88 -12.03 1.53 -17.62
N ASP A 89 -12.81 1.21 -16.59
CA ASP A 89 -13.51 -0.08 -16.51
C ASP A 89 -14.63 -0.08 -17.58
N GLU A 90 -15.30 -1.21 -17.82
CA GLU A 90 -16.48 -1.22 -18.71
C GLU A 90 -17.68 -0.51 -18.06
N ASN A 91 -17.75 -0.56 -16.73
CA ASN A 91 -18.86 -0.05 -15.93
C ASN A 91 -18.38 1.09 -15.03
N PRO A 92 -18.65 2.37 -15.36
CA PRO A 92 -18.25 3.47 -14.52
C PRO A 92 -19.00 3.47 -13.19
N VAL A 93 -18.47 4.21 -12.23
CA VAL A 93 -19.16 4.45 -10.96
C VAL A 93 -20.46 5.21 -11.23
N PRO A 94 -21.63 4.67 -10.84
CA PRO A 94 -22.92 5.31 -11.06
C PRO A 94 -22.95 6.74 -10.52
N GLY A 95 -23.43 7.69 -11.32
CA GLY A 95 -23.55 9.11 -10.97
C GLY A 95 -22.28 9.95 -11.14
N ARG A 96 -21.08 9.34 -11.24
CA ARG A 96 -19.81 10.04 -11.50
C ARG A 96 -19.24 9.77 -12.90
N GLY A 97 -19.60 8.64 -13.53
CA GLY A 97 -19.05 8.29 -14.83
C GLY A 97 -17.54 8.00 -14.75
N TRP A 98 -16.82 8.38 -15.81
CA TRP A 98 -15.35 8.39 -15.89
C TRP A 98 -14.76 9.76 -15.55
N ASP A 99 -15.58 10.72 -15.10
CA ASP A 99 -15.15 12.09 -14.88
C ASP A 99 -14.14 12.12 -13.74
N TYR A 100 -12.87 12.08 -14.16
CA TYR A 100 -11.73 12.35 -13.34
C TYR A 100 -11.68 13.85 -13.09
N THR A 101 -12.26 14.28 -11.98
CA THR A 101 -11.93 15.59 -11.44
C THR A 101 -10.62 15.44 -10.69
N PRO A 102 -9.50 16.04 -11.17
CA PRO A 102 -8.27 16.07 -10.40
C PRO A 102 -8.58 16.64 -9.01
N TYR A 103 -7.97 16.04 -8.01
CA TYR A 103 -8.20 16.43 -6.63
C TYR A 103 -7.74 17.88 -6.47
N PRO A 104 -8.53 18.74 -5.80
CA PRO A 104 -8.15 20.14 -5.63
C PRO A 104 -6.78 20.21 -4.94
N GLU A 105 -5.87 21.05 -5.47
CA GLU A 105 -4.49 21.18 -4.97
C GLU A 105 -4.42 21.50 -3.48
N ARG A 106 -5.47 22.13 -2.92
CA ARG A 106 -5.58 22.44 -1.50
C ARG A 106 -6.86 21.84 -0.92
N ARG A 107 -6.69 20.98 0.09
CA ARG A 107 -7.81 20.54 0.94
C ARG A 107 -8.32 21.71 1.77
N THR A 108 -9.64 21.80 1.91
CA THR A 108 -10.24 22.77 2.82
C THR A 108 -9.94 22.36 4.26
N LYS A 109 -9.51 23.33 5.10
CA LYS A 109 -9.17 23.09 6.52
C LYS A 109 -10.39 22.67 7.37
N ASP A 110 -11.60 22.76 6.81
CA ASP A 110 -12.88 22.49 7.49
C ASP A 110 -13.52 21.17 7.04
N MET A 111 -12.81 20.33 6.30
CA MET A 111 -13.36 19.10 5.75
C MET A 111 -13.62 18.05 6.85
N LYS A 112 -14.89 17.66 7.02
CA LYS A 112 -15.29 16.61 7.98
C LYS A 112 -14.96 15.19 7.51
N GLN A 113 -14.88 14.98 6.19
CA GLN A 113 -14.70 13.68 5.56
C GLN A 113 -13.64 13.75 4.46
N LEU A 114 -12.68 12.83 4.48
CA LEU A 114 -11.68 12.67 3.44
C LEU A 114 -12.12 11.61 2.45
N ASP A 115 -12.28 11.98 1.18
CA ASP A 115 -12.37 11.00 0.09
C ASP A 115 -10.97 10.48 -0.26
N MET A 116 -10.79 9.16 -0.15
CA MET A 116 -9.53 8.47 -0.44
C MET A 116 -9.79 7.33 -1.43
N SER A 117 -8.99 7.24 -2.49
CA SER A 117 -9.08 6.14 -3.45
C SER A 117 -8.36 4.91 -2.90
N VAL A 118 -9.11 3.95 -2.36
CA VAL A 118 -8.58 2.74 -1.74
C VAL A 118 -9.23 1.51 -2.35
N VAL A 119 -8.41 0.57 -2.79
CA VAL A 119 -8.84 -0.73 -3.31
C VAL A 119 -8.25 -1.83 -2.44
N PHE A 120 -9.09 -2.78 -2.05
CA PHE A 120 -8.66 -4.01 -1.40
C PHE A 120 -8.69 -5.12 -2.45
N SER A 121 -7.53 -5.49 -2.97
CA SER A 121 -7.43 -6.51 -4.00
C SER A 121 -7.20 -7.88 -3.36
N ARG A 122 -8.00 -8.86 -3.76
CA ARG A 122 -7.90 -10.24 -3.26
C ARG A 122 -7.02 -11.05 -4.20
N ARG A 123 -5.90 -11.52 -3.69
CA ARG A 123 -5.02 -12.47 -4.36
C ARG A 123 -5.23 -13.87 -3.77
N GLY A 124 -5.55 -14.84 -4.64
CA GLY A 124 -5.88 -16.21 -4.22
C GLY A 124 -4.73 -16.90 -3.49
N ASP A 125 -3.50 -16.61 -3.92
CA ASP A 125 -2.24 -17.05 -3.31
C ASP A 125 -1.94 -16.40 -1.95
N TYR A 126 -2.54 -15.24 -1.65
CA TYR A 126 -2.25 -14.49 -0.43
C TYR A 126 -3.19 -14.85 0.73
N ILE A 127 -4.51 -14.88 0.49
CA ILE A 127 -5.52 -15.02 1.57
C ILE A 127 -6.46 -16.22 1.36
N GLY A 128 -6.39 -16.87 0.19
CA GLY A 128 -7.32 -17.93 -0.19
C GLY A 128 -8.68 -17.40 -0.66
N TYR A 129 -9.64 -18.31 -0.84
CA TYR A 129 -10.94 -18.01 -1.45
C TYR A 129 -12.08 -17.77 -0.44
N ASP A 130 -11.81 -17.90 0.86
CA ASP A 130 -12.80 -17.75 1.93
C ASP A 130 -13.33 -16.30 2.03
N LYS A 131 -14.64 -16.13 1.85
CA LYS A 131 -15.33 -14.84 1.87
C LYS A 131 -15.41 -14.24 3.28
N PHE A 132 -15.52 -15.08 4.31
CA PHE A 132 -15.59 -14.62 5.70
C PHE A 132 -14.23 -14.10 6.15
N VAL A 133 -13.16 -14.87 5.91
CA VAL A 133 -11.78 -14.45 6.19
C VAL A 133 -11.47 -13.13 5.48
N TRP A 134 -11.83 -13.00 4.20
CA TRP A 134 -11.69 -11.77 3.44
C TRP A 134 -12.43 -10.58 4.07
N SER A 135 -13.68 -10.78 4.47
CA SER A 135 -14.50 -9.72 5.08
C SER A 135 -13.91 -9.22 6.39
N VAL A 136 -13.37 -10.12 7.22
CA VAL A 136 -12.69 -9.79 8.47
C VAL A 136 -11.42 -8.99 8.21
N VAL A 137 -10.56 -9.45 7.29
CA VAL A 137 -9.30 -8.77 6.97
C VAL A 137 -9.54 -7.40 6.36
N LYS A 138 -10.47 -7.28 5.42
CA LYS A 138 -10.87 -5.99 4.83
C LYS A 138 -11.37 -5.02 5.90
N ARG A 139 -12.18 -5.49 6.86
CA ARG A 139 -12.67 -4.67 7.98
C ARG A 139 -11.49 -4.20 8.85
N LYS A 140 -10.56 -5.08 9.22
CA LYS A 140 -9.38 -4.73 10.04
C LYS A 140 -8.55 -3.61 9.39
N LEU A 141 -8.21 -3.75 8.11
CA LEU A 141 -7.43 -2.73 7.40
C LEU A 141 -8.19 -1.41 7.28
N ARG A 142 -9.49 -1.46 6.98
CA ARG A 142 -10.32 -0.25 6.91
C ARG A 142 -10.37 0.47 8.26
N THR A 143 -10.55 -0.26 9.35
CA THR A 143 -10.53 0.31 10.70
C THR A 143 -9.17 0.89 11.05
N ALA A 144 -8.07 0.17 10.78
CA ALA A 144 -6.72 0.67 11.04
C ALA A 144 -6.43 1.96 10.24
N LEU A 145 -6.77 1.98 8.95
CA LEU A 145 -6.65 3.15 8.08
C LEU A 145 -7.44 4.34 8.64
N GLN A 146 -8.71 4.12 9.03
CA GLN A 146 -9.54 5.15 9.63
C GLN A 146 -8.88 5.73 10.89
N LEU A 147 -8.39 4.88 11.78
CA LEU A 147 -7.76 5.30 13.04
C LEU A 147 -6.49 6.11 12.80
N VAL A 148 -5.63 5.69 11.85
CA VAL A 148 -4.41 6.43 11.50
C VAL A 148 -4.78 7.80 10.94
N VAL A 149 -5.64 7.86 9.93
CA VAL A 149 -5.91 9.12 9.20
C VAL A 149 -6.75 10.10 10.01
N THR A 150 -7.79 9.64 10.71
CA THR A 150 -8.75 10.52 11.40
C THR A 150 -8.39 10.83 12.85
N ARG A 151 -7.50 10.02 13.46
CA ARG A 151 -7.15 10.15 14.88
C ARG A 151 -5.65 10.15 15.15
N GLY A 152 -4.80 10.06 14.12
CA GLY A 152 -3.35 10.03 14.31
C GLY A 152 -2.89 8.82 15.12
N ALA A 153 -3.59 7.69 15.00
CA ALA A 153 -3.30 6.52 15.81
C ALA A 153 -1.89 5.98 15.54
N ARG A 154 -1.17 5.61 16.60
CA ARG A 154 0.16 5.00 16.55
C ARG A 154 0.32 3.95 17.64
N MET A 155 1.13 2.93 17.38
CA MET A 155 1.54 1.98 18.41
C MET A 155 2.72 2.57 19.17
N GLN A 156 2.60 2.68 20.49
CA GLN A 156 3.71 3.03 21.36
C GLN A 156 4.18 1.75 22.04
N ASP A 157 5.44 1.39 21.82
CA ASP A 157 6.08 0.33 22.60
C ASP A 157 6.04 0.73 24.07
N GLY A 158 5.74 -0.23 24.95
CA GLY A 158 5.79 -0.02 26.38
C GLY A 158 7.16 0.58 26.71
N VAL A 159 7.17 1.79 27.31
CA VAL A 159 8.35 2.63 27.56
C VAL A 159 9.61 1.80 27.69
N GLN A 160 10.53 1.91 26.72
CA GLN A 160 11.85 1.29 26.78
C GLN A 160 12.45 1.59 28.16
N GLY A 161 12.61 0.54 28.98
CA GLY A 161 13.37 0.59 30.22
C GLY A 161 12.62 0.40 31.54
N LYS A 162 11.29 0.26 31.60
CA LYS A 162 10.63 -0.01 32.91
C LYS A 162 9.79 -1.28 33.03
N ASP A 163 9.28 -1.88 31.96
CA ASP A 163 8.58 -3.17 32.08
C ASP A 163 8.37 -3.87 30.72
N PRO A 164 9.22 -4.83 30.31
CA PRO A 164 9.05 -5.58 29.06
C PRO A 164 7.78 -6.46 29.05
N SER A 165 7.05 -6.54 30.17
CA SER A 165 5.79 -7.29 30.27
C SER A 165 4.56 -6.54 29.76
N LYS A 166 4.66 -5.21 29.54
CA LYS A 166 3.50 -4.42 29.11
C LYS A 166 3.30 -4.52 27.59
N PRO A 167 2.10 -4.92 27.13
CA PRO A 167 1.81 -5.00 25.70
C PRO A 167 1.86 -3.59 25.07
N PRO A 168 2.20 -3.50 23.77
CA PRO A 168 2.26 -2.22 23.07
C PRO A 168 0.89 -1.54 23.10
N LEU A 169 0.88 -0.24 23.40
CA LEU A 169 -0.33 0.54 23.63
C LEU A 169 -0.68 1.35 22.39
N LEU A 170 -1.97 1.39 22.05
CA LEU A 170 -2.45 2.30 21.02
C LEU A 170 -2.60 3.71 21.60
N VAL A 171 -1.90 4.66 21.00
CA VAL A 171 -1.92 6.08 21.38
C VAL A 171 -2.43 6.92 20.22
N TYR A 172 -3.14 7.99 20.53
CA TYR A 172 -3.69 8.93 19.56
C TYR A 172 -2.96 10.26 19.64
N GLU A 173 -2.50 10.75 18.50
CA GLU A 173 -1.81 12.03 18.39
C GLU A 173 -2.66 12.98 17.54
N PRO A 174 -3.41 13.92 18.13
CA PRO A 174 -4.32 14.79 17.38
C PRO A 174 -3.62 15.63 16.30
N ALA A 175 -2.36 16.01 16.51
CA ALA A 175 -1.54 16.71 15.52
C ALA A 175 -1.31 15.89 14.25
N ASP A 176 -1.41 14.57 14.35
CA ASP A 176 -1.26 13.64 13.25
C ASP A 176 -2.58 13.38 12.51
N ALA A 177 -3.72 13.80 13.04
CA ALA A 177 -5.04 13.59 12.45
C ALA A 177 -5.33 14.57 11.30
N ASN A 178 -4.47 14.55 10.28
CA ASN A 178 -4.55 15.39 9.10
C ASN A 178 -4.42 14.54 7.83
N ALA A 179 -5.32 14.74 6.87
CA ALA A 179 -5.28 14.06 5.57
C ALA A 179 -3.96 14.27 4.82
N ASP A 180 -3.38 15.48 4.86
CA ASP A 180 -2.18 15.86 4.11
C ASP A 180 -0.92 15.16 4.62
N ARG A 181 -0.99 14.62 5.85
CA ARG A 181 0.09 13.84 6.46
C ARG A 181 0.15 12.40 5.97
N TRP A 182 -0.96 11.88 5.43
CA TRP A 182 -1.11 10.45 5.15
C TRP A 182 -1.43 10.13 3.70
N VAL A 183 -2.07 11.05 2.98
CA VAL A 183 -2.67 10.77 1.68
C VAL A 183 -2.22 11.80 0.65
N GLN A 184 -1.51 11.30 -0.38
CA GLN A 184 -1.16 12.07 -1.56
C GLN A 184 -2.43 12.29 -2.42
N PRO A 185 -2.76 13.54 -2.78
CA PRO A 185 -3.83 13.84 -3.74
C PRO A 185 -3.63 13.09 -5.05
N ASP A 186 -4.70 12.62 -5.67
CA ASP A 186 -4.70 11.89 -6.94
C ASP A 186 -3.94 10.58 -7.04
N TRP A 187 -3.76 9.92 -5.89
CA TRP A 187 -3.23 8.58 -5.84
C TRP A 187 -4.29 7.56 -5.39
N THR A 188 -4.15 6.34 -5.91
CA THR A 188 -4.93 5.16 -5.56
C THR A 188 -4.08 4.18 -4.79
N TYR A 189 -4.57 3.78 -3.62
CA TYR A 189 -3.90 2.88 -2.70
C TYR A 189 -4.50 1.49 -2.81
N VAL A 190 -3.69 0.50 -3.15
CA VAL A 190 -4.09 -0.90 -3.28
C VAL A 190 -3.50 -1.71 -2.14
N PHE A 191 -4.36 -2.15 -1.23
CA PHE A 191 -3.99 -3.14 -0.24
C PHE A 191 -4.07 -4.54 -0.85
N LEU A 192 -3.00 -5.31 -0.64
CA LEU A 192 -2.85 -6.72 -1.01
C LEU A 192 -2.68 -7.53 0.30
N PRO A 193 -3.79 -7.91 0.96
CA PRO A 193 -3.73 -8.54 2.28
C PRO A 193 -3.24 -9.98 2.22
N LYS A 194 -2.38 -10.37 3.16
CA LYS A 194 -1.84 -11.74 3.33
C LYS A 194 -2.62 -12.50 4.41
N LYS A 195 -2.54 -13.84 4.40
CA LYS A 195 -3.29 -14.72 5.31
C LYS A 195 -2.97 -14.45 6.78
N GLU A 196 -1.75 -14.07 7.08
CA GLU A 196 -1.22 -13.80 8.42
C GLU A 196 -2.01 -12.69 9.12
N LEU A 197 -2.50 -11.70 8.37
CA LEU A 197 -3.31 -10.59 8.89
C LEU A 197 -4.65 -11.03 9.49
N TYR A 198 -5.19 -12.18 9.05
CA TYR A 198 -6.39 -12.73 9.68
C TYR A 198 -6.15 -13.07 11.16
N ARG A 199 -4.92 -13.48 11.51
CA ARG A 199 -4.53 -13.93 12.86
C ARG A 199 -4.12 -12.79 13.78
N THR A 200 -3.97 -11.57 13.29
CA THR A 200 -3.54 -10.42 14.11
C THR A 200 -4.71 -9.59 14.63
N THR A 201 -4.46 -8.73 15.61
CA THR A 201 -5.44 -7.74 16.08
C THR A 201 -5.37 -6.46 15.24
N VAL A 202 -6.41 -5.61 15.31
CA VAL A 202 -6.40 -4.30 14.63
C VAL A 202 -5.21 -3.43 15.09
N ASN A 203 -4.78 -3.56 16.35
CA ASN A 203 -3.61 -2.84 16.89
C ASN A 203 -2.35 -3.07 16.06
N HIS A 204 -2.04 -4.34 15.76
CA HIS A 204 -0.89 -4.68 14.93
C HIS A 204 -0.99 -4.11 13.52
N SER A 205 -2.21 -3.99 12.98
CA SER A 205 -2.42 -3.37 11.67
C SER A 205 -2.20 -1.85 11.69
N VAL A 206 -2.44 -1.15 12.81
CA VAL A 206 -2.25 0.31 12.89
C VAL A 206 -0.82 0.71 12.60
N GLY A 207 0.16 0.07 13.27
CA GLY A 207 1.58 0.36 13.06
C GLY A 207 1.98 0.15 11.60
N SER A 208 1.73 -1.04 11.06
CA SER A 208 2.04 -1.37 9.68
C SER A 208 1.35 -0.44 8.66
N VAL A 209 0.09 -0.08 8.86
CA VAL A 209 -0.62 0.86 7.96
C VAL A 209 0.01 2.25 8.00
N ARG A 210 0.39 2.72 9.18
CA ARG A 210 1.05 4.02 9.35
C ARG A 210 2.41 4.06 8.65
N ASP A 211 3.23 3.04 8.84
CA ASP A 211 4.54 2.93 8.19
C ASP A 211 4.39 2.87 6.66
N ALA A 212 3.43 2.08 6.18
CA ALA A 212 3.13 1.96 4.76
C ALA A 212 2.69 3.30 4.15
N LEU A 213 1.78 4.03 4.80
CA LEU A 213 1.32 5.33 4.29
C LEU A 213 2.44 6.37 4.28
N THR A 214 3.28 6.39 5.31
CA THR A 214 4.44 7.30 5.40
C THR A 214 5.38 7.05 4.22
N TYR A 215 5.78 5.79 4.03
CA TYR A 215 6.65 5.39 2.93
C TYR A 215 6.04 5.73 1.56
N ILE A 216 4.78 5.38 1.33
CA ILE A 216 4.11 5.65 0.05
C ILE A 216 4.02 7.16 -0.20
N LEU A 217 3.69 7.97 0.80
CA LEU A 217 3.58 9.42 0.66
C LEU A 217 4.92 10.05 0.28
N GLU A 218 6.01 9.66 0.94
CA GLU A 218 7.35 10.14 0.62
C GLU A 218 7.76 9.77 -0.81
N GLN A 219 7.54 8.51 -1.19
CA GLN A 219 7.84 8.06 -2.54
C GLN A 219 6.98 8.78 -3.58
N ALA A 220 5.68 8.96 -3.31
CA ALA A 220 4.76 9.64 -4.21
C ALA A 220 5.17 11.10 -4.45
N LYS A 221 5.47 11.86 -3.37
CA LYS A 221 5.99 13.23 -3.48
C LYS A 221 7.27 13.30 -4.32
N MET A 222 8.22 12.41 -4.03
CA MET A 222 9.46 12.32 -4.81
C MET A 222 9.20 12.06 -6.30
N ARG A 223 8.21 11.24 -6.66
CA ARG A 223 7.85 10.98 -8.07
C ARG A 223 7.21 12.19 -8.75
N GLU A 224 6.33 12.91 -8.06
CA GLU A 224 5.74 14.13 -8.60
C GLU A 224 6.81 15.23 -8.79
N ASP A 225 7.66 15.45 -7.78
CA ASP A 225 8.72 16.48 -7.81
C ASP A 225 9.76 16.21 -8.91
N SER A 226 10.12 14.94 -9.11
CA SER A 226 11.05 14.52 -10.18
C SER A 226 10.39 14.43 -11.57
N LYS A 227 9.11 14.81 -11.69
CA LYS A 227 8.32 14.68 -12.92
C LYS A 227 8.41 13.29 -13.53
N TRP A 228 8.39 12.26 -12.68
CA TRP A 228 8.41 10.86 -13.10
C TRP A 228 9.71 10.43 -13.82
N ALA A 229 10.82 11.13 -13.59
CA ALA A 229 12.12 10.73 -14.12
C ALA A 229 12.50 9.33 -13.60
N MET A 230 12.93 8.47 -14.53
CA MET A 230 13.47 7.16 -14.16
C MET A 230 14.80 7.36 -13.42
N PRO A 231 15.06 6.59 -12.33
CA PRO A 231 16.36 6.63 -11.70
C PRO A 231 17.41 6.21 -12.74
N VAL A 232 18.38 7.09 -13.00
CA VAL A 232 19.53 6.77 -13.84
C VAL A 232 20.28 5.67 -13.11
N ASN A 233 20.17 4.42 -13.57
CA ASN A 233 21.01 3.35 -13.07
C ASN A 233 22.46 3.81 -13.25
N PRO A 234 23.27 3.97 -12.19
CA PRO A 234 24.69 4.16 -12.37
C PRO A 234 25.16 2.92 -13.12
N ALA A 235 25.58 3.11 -14.38
CA ALA A 235 26.08 2.03 -15.21
C ALA A 235 27.07 1.23 -14.35
N LYS A 236 26.86 -0.08 -14.23
CA LYS A 236 27.78 -0.98 -13.55
C LYS A 236 29.17 -0.80 -14.17
N LYS A 237 29.98 0.08 -13.59
CA LYS A 237 31.37 0.29 -13.98
C LYS A 237 32.09 -1.03 -13.70
N GLY A 238 32.47 -1.72 -14.78
CA GLY A 238 33.57 -2.67 -14.81
C GLY A 238 33.50 -3.87 -13.86
N ALA A 239 32.60 -4.82 -14.13
CA ALA A 239 32.95 -6.21 -13.85
C ALA A 239 33.83 -6.69 -15.02
N ASN A 240 35.12 -6.39 -14.89
CA ASN A 240 36.21 -6.91 -15.71
C ASN A 240 36.09 -8.44 -15.78
N ARG A 241 35.45 -8.94 -16.84
CA ARG A 241 35.33 -10.37 -17.12
C ARG A 241 36.69 -10.81 -17.64
N GLN A 242 37.63 -11.03 -16.71
CA GLN A 242 38.87 -11.70 -17.00
C GLN A 242 38.55 -13.03 -17.66
N ASN A 243 38.86 -13.09 -18.94
CA ASN A 243 39.03 -14.30 -19.72
C ASN A 243 39.96 -15.24 -18.94
N ARG A 244 39.40 -16.24 -18.26
CA ARG A 244 40.12 -17.48 -17.99
C ARG A 244 39.96 -18.38 -19.20
N THR A 245 40.87 -18.18 -20.13
CA THR A 245 41.38 -19.22 -21.03
C THR A 245 41.56 -20.51 -20.23
N ARG A 246 40.75 -21.54 -20.54
CA ARG A 246 41.04 -22.91 -20.14
C ARG A 246 41.44 -23.66 -21.41
N ASN A 247 42.72 -24.01 -21.42
CA ASN A 247 43.45 -24.66 -22.52
C ASN A 247 42.80 -25.95 -23.03
N PRO A 248 43.12 -26.34 -24.28
CA PRO A 248 42.61 -27.54 -24.92
C PRO A 248 43.43 -28.79 -24.55
N ARG A 249 42.76 -29.94 -24.73
CA ARG A 249 43.29 -31.31 -24.97
C ARG A 249 44.09 -32.01 -23.86
N THR A 250 43.53 -33.14 -23.43
CA THR A 250 44.26 -34.42 -23.39
C THR A 250 43.35 -35.53 -23.90
N THR A 251 43.62 -35.94 -25.13
CA THR A 251 43.31 -37.24 -25.73
C THR A 251 44.06 -38.35 -25.01
N HIS A 252 43.42 -39.49 -24.72
CA HIS A 252 44.06 -40.82 -24.75
C HIS A 252 43.03 -41.97 -24.62
N PRO A 253 43.39 -43.23 -24.92
CA PRO A 253 42.83 -43.96 -26.03
C PRO A 253 41.99 -45.18 -25.63
N SER A 254 41.36 -45.76 -26.64
CA SER A 254 40.81 -47.10 -26.75
C SER A 254 41.74 -48.21 -26.26
N ARG A 255 41.21 -49.19 -25.49
CA ARG A 255 41.29 -50.62 -25.85
C ARG A 255 40.49 -51.57 -24.94
N CYS A 256 39.98 -52.59 -25.63
CA CYS A 256 39.28 -53.82 -25.25
C CYS A 256 39.70 -54.52 -23.95
N LYS A 257 38.71 -55.16 -23.30
CA LYS A 257 38.54 -56.62 -23.32
C LYS A 257 37.05 -56.96 -23.23
#